data_AF-A0A5P1EZT9-F1
#
_entry.id   AF-A0A5P1EZT9-F1
#
_cell.length_a   1.000
_cell.length_b   1.000
_cell.length_c   1.000
_cell.angle_alpha   90.00
_cell.angle_beta   90.00
_cell.angle_gamma   90.00
#
_symmetry.space_group_name_H-M   'P 1'
#
loop_
_entity.id
_entity.type
_entity.pdbx_description
1 polymer ?
#
loop_
_entity_poly.entity_id
_entity_poly.type
_entity_poly.pdbx_seq_one_letter_code
_entity_poly.pdbx_strand_id
1 'polypeptide(L)'
;MKDKSPKLRYAMVCSSKQNRSMEAHSLLQRNGFDVSSYGTRAHVKLPGPSYREPNIYEFRTPYHKMYDDLLRKNPELYKRNGILPMLKRNMSVKLAPQRWQDNAADGPFDVVLSFEDRVFDAIVDGNWVFVFVFF
;
A
#
# COMPACT_ATOMS: atom_id res chain seq x y z
N MET A 1 33.87 16.86 7.66
CA MET A 1 32.52 16.97 7.07
C MET A 1 32.00 15.55 6.92
N LYS A 2 30.86 15.19 7.53
CA LYS A 2 30.27 13.85 7.33
C LYS A 2 29.76 13.79 5.89
N ASP A 3 30.34 12.89 5.11
CA ASP A 3 29.89 12.59 3.76
C ASP A 3 28.42 12.17 3.83
N LYS A 4 27.51 13.03 3.33
CA LYS A 4 26.08 12.71 3.29
C LYS A 4 25.88 11.86 2.06
N SER A 5 25.95 10.54 2.25
CA SER A 5 25.45 9.58 1.27
C SER A 5 24.08 10.04 0.73
N PRO A 6 23.83 9.97 -0.59
CA PRO A 6 22.58 10.44 -1.18
C PRO A 6 21.37 9.77 -0.51
N LYS A 7 20.32 10.56 -0.24
CA LYS A 7 19.11 10.06 0.43
C LYS A 7 18.29 9.26 -0.59
N LEU A 8 18.37 7.93 -0.49
CA LEU A 8 17.61 7.02 -1.33
C LEU A 8 16.10 7.17 -1.10
N ARG A 9 15.34 7.02 -2.18
CA ARG A 9 13.89 7.06 -2.22
C ARG A 9 13.32 5.67 -2.50
N TYR A 10 12.40 5.26 -1.63
CA TYR A 10 11.90 3.89 -1.59
C TYR A 10 10.42 3.81 -2.00
N ALA A 11 10.05 2.76 -2.72
CA ALA A 11 8.66 2.40 -2.98
C ALA A 11 8.31 1.03 -2.41
N MET A 12 7.28 0.96 -1.58
CA MET A 12 6.72 -0.28 -1.03
C MET A 12 5.47 -0.68 -1.82
N VAL A 13 5.49 -1.81 -2.51
CA VAL A 13 4.42 -2.16 -3.46
C VAL A 13 3.80 -3.52 -3.13
N CYS A 14 2.48 -3.56 -2.89
CA CYS A 14 1.73 -4.82 -2.72
C CYS A 14 0.49 -4.87 -3.61
N SER A 15 -0.37 -5.88 -3.47
CA SER A 15 -1.60 -6.00 -4.29
C SER A 15 -2.57 -4.82 -4.17
N SER A 16 -3.07 -4.54 -2.96
CA SER A 16 -4.17 -3.56 -2.74
C SER A 16 -3.77 -2.36 -1.88
N LYS A 17 -2.49 -2.24 -1.49
CA LYS A 17 -1.98 -1.16 -0.63
C LYS A 17 -2.79 -0.98 0.67
N GLN A 18 -2.98 -2.07 1.40
CA GLN A 18 -3.76 -2.08 2.65
C GLN A 18 -2.93 -2.51 3.86
N ASN A 19 -2.21 -3.62 3.74
CA ASN A 19 -1.50 -4.23 4.85
C ASN A 19 0.02 -4.10 4.68
N ARG A 20 0.68 -5.09 4.05
CA ARG A 20 2.13 -5.23 3.88
C ARG A 20 2.86 -3.94 3.48
N SER A 21 2.50 -3.33 2.34
CA SER A 21 3.20 -2.11 1.89
C SER A 21 2.96 -0.90 2.79
N MET A 22 1.79 -0.82 3.43
CA MET A 22 1.48 0.27 4.36
C MET A 22 2.20 0.09 5.70
N GLU A 23 2.39 -1.14 6.18
CA GLU A 23 3.18 -1.40 7.39
C GLU A 23 4.65 -1.04 7.18
N ALA A 24 5.23 -1.49 6.07
CA ALA A 24 6.58 -1.10 5.69
C ALA A 24 6.72 0.41 5.52
N HIS A 25 5.76 1.08 4.85
CA HIS A 25 5.75 2.53 4.75
C HIS A 25 5.79 3.19 6.12
N SER A 26 4.88 2.80 7.03
CA SER A 26 4.81 3.41 8.37
C SER A 26 6.12 3.24 9.13
N LEU A 27 6.73 2.05 9.06
CA LEU A 27 8.02 1.79 9.70
C LEU A 27 9.16 2.64 9.11
N LEU A 28 9.29 2.69 7.79
CA LEU A 28 10.35 3.48 7.13
C LEU A 28 10.17 4.98 7.36
N GLN A 29 8.92 5.47 7.28
CA GLN A 29 8.62 6.88 7.51
C GLN A 29 8.97 7.31 8.94
N ARG A 30 8.66 6.48 9.95
CA ARG A 30 9.05 6.74 11.35
C ARG A 30 10.56 6.77 11.57
N ASN A 31 11.34 6.13 10.70
CA ASN A 31 12.80 6.13 10.73
C ASN A 31 13.42 7.19 9.79
N GLY A 32 12.61 8.09 9.22
CA GLY A 32 13.10 9.25 8.45
C GLY A 32 13.46 8.98 6.98
N PHE A 33 13.16 7.79 6.47
CA PHE A 33 13.35 7.44 5.06
C PHE A 33 12.37 8.18 4.15
N ASP A 34 12.81 8.50 2.92
CA ASP A 34 11.91 8.97 1.87
C ASP A 34 11.20 7.76 1.26
N VAL A 35 9.94 7.56 1.60
CA VAL A 35 9.19 6.35 1.25
C VAL A 35 7.81 6.69 0.69
N SER A 36 7.42 5.97 -0.36
CA SER A 36 6.06 5.91 -0.87
C SER A 36 5.57 4.47 -0.95
N SER A 37 4.28 4.27 -1.17
CA SER A 37 3.70 2.93 -1.23
C SER A 37 2.51 2.84 -2.18
N TYR A 38 2.38 1.69 -2.86
CA TYR A 38 1.46 1.49 -3.98
C TYR A 38 0.76 0.13 -3.95
N GLY A 39 -0.31 0.03 -4.75
CA GLY A 39 -1.05 -1.19 -5.06
C GLY A 39 -0.96 -1.53 -6.55
N THR A 40 -0.83 -2.78 -6.96
CA THR A 40 -0.76 -3.15 -8.39
C THR A 40 -2.09 -3.60 -9.00
N ARG A 41 -3.07 -3.98 -8.17
CA ARG A 41 -4.38 -4.44 -8.66
C ARG A 41 -5.14 -3.32 -9.38
N ALA A 42 -6.18 -3.71 -10.12
CA ALA A 42 -7.14 -2.77 -10.68
C ALA A 42 -7.97 -2.07 -9.59
N HIS A 43 -8.33 -2.79 -8.53
CA HIS A 43 -9.14 -2.28 -7.42
C HIS A 43 -8.58 -2.70 -6.06
N VAL A 44 -8.93 -1.93 -5.02
CA VAL A 44 -8.66 -2.28 -3.63
C VAL A 44 -9.64 -3.37 -3.22
N LYS A 45 -9.13 -4.50 -2.72
CA LYS A 45 -9.94 -5.63 -2.24
C LYS A 45 -9.68 -5.85 -0.76
N LEU A 46 -10.73 -5.76 0.05
CA LEU A 46 -10.71 -6.10 1.48
C LEU A 46 -11.59 -7.34 1.73
N PRO A 47 -11.24 -8.21 2.70
CA PRO A 47 -12.11 -9.30 3.11
C PRO A 47 -13.49 -8.79 3.53
N GLY A 48 -14.54 -9.54 3.18
CA GLY A 48 -15.91 -9.30 3.64
C GLY A 48 -16.45 -10.47 4.44
N PRO A 49 -17.79 -10.63 4.55
CA PRO A 49 -18.43 -11.69 5.34
C PRO A 49 -18.08 -13.10 4.86
N SER A 50 -17.82 -13.27 3.57
CA SER A 50 -17.43 -14.54 2.97
C SER A 50 -16.35 -14.35 1.90
N TYR A 51 -15.74 -15.45 1.43
CA TYR A 51 -14.77 -15.41 0.32
C TYR A 51 -15.37 -14.85 -0.98
N ARG A 52 -16.67 -15.08 -1.20
CA ARG A 52 -17.40 -14.65 -2.41
C ARG A 52 -17.87 -13.20 -2.33
N GLU A 53 -17.85 -12.59 -1.15
CA GLU A 53 -18.39 -11.25 -0.90
C GLU A 53 -17.29 -10.31 -0.37
N PRO A 54 -16.26 -10.01 -1.17
CA PRO A 54 -15.23 -9.04 -0.78
C PRO A 54 -15.77 -7.62 -0.81
N ASN A 55 -15.17 -6.73 -0.02
CA ASN A 55 -15.37 -5.29 -0.18
C ASN A 55 -14.40 -4.77 -1.25
N ILE A 56 -14.93 -4.17 -2.31
CA ILE A 56 -14.16 -3.64 -3.42
C ILE A 56 -14.31 -2.12 -3.43
N TYR A 57 -13.19 -1.42 -3.58
CA TYR A 57 -13.15 0.04 -3.68
C TYR A 57 -12.22 0.47 -4.81
N GLU A 58 -12.52 1.62 -5.41
CA GLU A 58 -11.61 2.28 -6.32
C GLU A 58 -10.35 2.75 -5.59
N PHE A 59 -9.21 2.67 -6.29
CA PHE A 59 -8.04 3.45 -5.88
C PHE A 59 -8.43 4.93 -5.82
N ARG A 60 -7.76 5.72 -4.97
CA ARG A 60 -8.12 7.11 -4.60
C ARG A 60 -9.31 7.26 -3.64
N THR A 61 -10.09 6.22 -3.36
CA THR A 61 -11.09 6.27 -2.28
C THR A 61 -10.39 6.53 -0.94
N PRO A 62 -10.67 7.62 -0.20
CA PRO A 62 -9.99 7.88 1.06
C PRO A 62 -10.23 6.79 2.10
N TYR A 63 -9.22 6.46 2.92
CA TYR A 63 -9.36 5.39 3.91
C TYR A 63 -10.46 5.66 4.95
N HIS A 64 -10.73 6.93 5.28
CA HIS A 64 -11.84 7.27 6.19
C HIS A 64 -13.19 6.89 5.60
N LYS A 65 -13.39 7.04 4.28
CA LYS A 65 -14.63 6.61 3.61
C LYS A 65 -14.78 5.09 3.63
N MET A 66 -13.69 4.35 3.41
CA MET A 66 -13.70 2.90 3.55
C MET A 66 -14.01 2.47 4.98
N TYR A 67 -13.42 3.15 5.97
CA TYR A 67 -13.64 2.89 7.39
C TYR A 67 -15.11 3.09 7.76
N ASP A 68 -15.70 4.24 7.39
CA ASP A 68 -17.10 4.57 7.69
C ASP A 68 -18.08 3.60 7.01
N ASP A 69 -17.78 3.18 5.77
CA ASP A 69 -18.58 2.20 5.04
C ASP A 69 -18.59 0.83 5.75
N LEU A 70 -17.41 0.32 6.12
CA LEU A 70 -17.31 -0.96 6.83
C LEU A 70 -17.92 -0.89 8.24
N LEU A 71 -17.73 0.22 8.94
CA LEU A 71 -18.34 0.45 10.25
C LEU A 71 -19.86 0.40 10.18
N ARG A 72 -20.47 0.96 9.12
CA ARG A 72 -21.91 0.92 8.89
C ARG A 72 -22.42 -0.48 8.51
N LYS A 73 -21.63 -1.24 7.75
CA LYS A 73 -22.00 -2.58 7.28
C LYS A 73 -22.02 -3.62 8.40
N ASN A 74 -20.92 -3.77 9.13
CA ASN A 74 -20.82 -4.75 10.22
C ASN A 74 -19.63 -4.45 11.15
N PRO A 75 -19.80 -3.63 12.19
CA PRO A 75 -18.69 -3.16 13.03
C PRO A 75 -17.99 -4.33 13.75
N GLU A 76 -18.75 -5.32 14.23
CA GLU A 76 -18.20 -6.45 14.97
C GLU A 76 -17.32 -7.36 14.09
N LEU A 77 -17.76 -7.65 12.87
CA LEU A 77 -16.97 -8.43 11.91
C LEU A 77 -15.64 -7.73 11.61
N TYR A 78 -15.70 -6.45 11.24
CA TYR A 78 -14.52 -5.71 10.77
C TYR A 78 -13.60 -5.26 11.90
N LYS A 79 -14.08 -5.25 13.15
CA LYS A 79 -13.25 -5.14 14.35
C LYS A 79 -12.55 -6.47 14.63
N ARG A 80 -13.28 -7.59 14.62
CA ARG A 80 -12.75 -8.93 14.91
C ARG A 80 -11.70 -9.39 13.90
N ASN A 81 -11.88 -9.10 12.62
CA ASN A 81 -10.90 -9.46 11.58
C ASN A 81 -9.76 -8.44 11.40
N GLY A 82 -9.72 -7.38 12.22
CA GLY A 82 -8.65 -6.39 12.23
C GLY A 82 -8.68 -5.34 11.10
N ILE A 83 -9.69 -5.33 10.23
CA ILE A 83 -9.75 -4.36 9.12
C ILE A 83 -9.97 -2.92 9.61
N LEU A 84 -10.85 -2.70 10.60
CA LEU A 84 -11.07 -1.35 11.14
C LEU A 84 -9.80 -0.78 11.80
N PRO A 85 -9.08 -1.50 12.69
CA PRO A 85 -7.76 -1.07 13.17
C PRO A 85 -6.75 -0.80 12.04
N MET A 86 -6.69 -1.67 11.03
CA MET A 86 -5.79 -1.50 9.88
C MET A 86 -6.08 -0.21 9.10
N LEU A 87 -7.36 0.08 8.83
CA LEU A 87 -7.76 1.31 8.16
C LEU A 87 -7.44 2.56 8.99
N LYS A 88 -7.57 2.49 10.32
CA LYS A 88 -7.14 3.57 11.22
C LYS A 88 -5.66 3.89 11.09
N ARG A 89 -4.82 2.86 11.08
CA ARG A 89 -3.38 3.01 10.83
C ARG A 89 -3.10 3.56 9.41
N ASN A 90 -3.83 3.11 8.41
CA ASN A 90 -3.64 3.58 7.03
C ASN A 90 -3.92 5.08 6.89
N MET A 91 -4.96 5.58 7.57
CA MET A 91 -5.29 7.01 7.62
C MET A 91 -4.15 7.88 8.17
N SER A 92 -3.33 7.39 9.10
CA SER A 92 -2.20 8.17 9.64
C SER A 92 -0.98 8.19 8.71
N VAL A 93 -0.95 7.35 7.68
CA VAL A 93 0.18 7.23 6.75
C VAL A 93 -0.10 7.95 5.43
N LYS A 94 -1.29 7.75 4.86
CA LYS A 94 -1.68 8.42 3.60
C LYS A 94 -3.19 8.58 3.51
N LEU A 95 -3.65 9.58 2.74
CA LEU A 95 -5.08 9.86 2.57
C LEU A 95 -5.85 8.70 1.90
N ALA A 96 -5.28 8.14 0.83
CA ALA A 96 -5.94 7.16 -0.02
C ALA A 96 -4.93 6.15 -0.61
N PRO A 97 -5.39 4.94 -0.94
CA PRO A 97 -4.57 4.00 -1.68
C PRO A 97 -4.33 4.54 -3.10
N GLN A 98 -3.12 4.33 -3.61
CA GLN A 98 -2.71 4.71 -4.96
C GLN A 98 -2.22 3.47 -5.69
N ARG A 99 -2.41 3.50 -7.00
CA ARG A 99 -2.04 2.43 -7.89
C ARG A 99 -0.62 2.65 -8.42
N TRP A 100 0.17 1.58 -8.55
CA TRP A 100 1.55 1.61 -9.03
C TRP A 100 1.62 2.13 -10.47
N GLN A 101 0.72 1.65 -11.32
CA GLN A 101 0.68 2.02 -12.74
C GLN A 101 0.38 3.52 -12.96
N ASP A 102 -0.11 4.24 -11.95
CA ASP A 102 -0.45 5.66 -12.02
C ASP A 102 0.57 6.55 -11.26
N ASN A 103 1.77 6.04 -10.98
CA ASN A 103 2.75 6.71 -10.11
C ASN A 103 3.64 7.74 -10.81
N ALA A 104 3.47 8.01 -12.11
CA ALA A 104 4.37 8.85 -12.89
C ALA A 104 4.57 10.26 -12.29
N ALA A 105 3.52 10.84 -11.71
CA ALA A 105 3.57 12.15 -11.04
C ALA A 105 4.43 12.15 -9.76
N ASP A 106 4.63 10.99 -9.14
CA ASP A 106 5.46 10.87 -7.95
C ASP A 106 6.95 10.84 -8.31
N GLY A 107 7.37 10.66 -9.57
CA GLY A 107 8.77 10.62 -10.01
C GLY A 107 9.47 9.28 -9.71
N PRO A 108 10.78 9.15 -10.03
CA PRO A 108 11.51 7.88 -9.90
C PRO A 108 11.78 7.49 -8.45
N PHE A 109 12.06 6.19 -8.26
CA PHE A 109 12.45 5.56 -7.00
C PHE A 109 13.79 4.86 -7.18
N ASP A 110 14.66 4.94 -6.19
CA ASP A 110 15.96 4.25 -6.19
C ASP A 110 15.81 2.77 -5.85
N VAL A 111 14.86 2.46 -4.96
CA VAL A 111 14.60 1.09 -4.49
C VAL A 111 13.11 0.81 -4.48
N VAL A 112 12.69 -0.25 -5.16
CA VAL A 112 11.30 -0.73 -5.17
C VAL A 112 11.24 -2.11 -4.52
N LEU A 113 10.43 -2.27 -3.48
CA LEU A 113 10.21 -3.54 -2.80
C LEU A 113 8.81 -4.08 -3.12
N SER A 114 8.78 -5.28 -3.70
CA SER A 114 7.58 -6.10 -3.89
C SER A 114 7.38 -7.06 -2.73
N PHE A 115 6.13 -7.32 -2.34
CA PHE A 115 5.81 -8.24 -1.24
C PHE A 115 5.27 -9.61 -1.68
N GLU A 116 5.24 -9.90 -2.98
CA GLU A 116 4.86 -11.20 -3.59
C GLU A 116 5.24 -11.23 -5.08
N ASP A 117 5.47 -12.41 -5.64
CA ASP A 117 5.92 -12.61 -7.04
C ASP A 117 4.98 -11.95 -8.05
N ARG A 118 3.67 -12.13 -7.91
CA ARG A 118 2.70 -11.50 -8.84
C ARG A 118 2.73 -9.97 -8.80
N VAL A 119 3.15 -9.38 -7.67
CA VAL A 119 3.32 -7.93 -7.57
C VAL A 119 4.64 -7.52 -8.21
N PHE A 120 5.69 -8.31 -8.04
CA PHE A 120 6.95 -8.14 -8.74
C PHE A 120 6.74 -8.14 -10.26
N ASP A 121 6.06 -9.15 -10.80
CA ASP A 121 5.75 -9.25 -12.23
C ASP A 121 5.03 -7.98 -12.72
N ALA A 122 4.00 -7.54 -11.98
CA ALA A 122 3.26 -6.32 -12.31
C ALA A 122 4.07 -5.02 -12.20
N ILE A 123 5.17 -5.00 -11.44
CA ILE A 123 6.08 -3.86 -11.35
C ILE A 123 7.01 -3.85 -12.58
N VAL A 124 7.57 -5.00 -12.93
CA VAL A 124 8.55 -5.17 -14.01
C VAL A 124 7.87 -5.05 -15.39
N ASP A 125 6.69 -5.66 -15.56
CA ASP A 125 5.89 -5.54 -16.78
C ASP A 125 5.49 -4.08 -17.07
N GLY A 126 5.42 -3.26 -16.02
CA GLY A 126 5.00 -1.86 -16.09
C GLY A 126 6.13 -0.85 -16.28
N ASN A 127 7.39 -1.18 -15.97
CA ASN A 127 8.54 -0.27 -16.11
C ASN A 127 9.88 -1.02 -16.08
N TRP A 128 10.86 -0.52 -16.83
CA TRP A 128 12.28 -0.92 -16.77
C TRP A 128 12.93 -0.47 -15.45
N VAL A 129 12.63 -1.13 -14.33
CA VAL A 129 13.22 -0.84 -13.01
C VAL A 129 14.06 -2.01 -12.55
N PHE A 130 15.29 -1.76 -12.09
CA PHE A 130 16.11 -2.75 -11.40
C PHE A 130 15.45 -3.10 -10.06
N VAL A 131 14.98 -4.34 -9.92
CA VAL A 131 14.31 -4.81 -8.69
C VAL A 131 15.25 -5.70 -7.89
N PHE A 132 15.47 -5.37 -6.62
CA PHE A 132 16.21 -6.22 -5.69
C PHE A 132 15.22 -7.13 -4.94
N VAL A 133 15.40 -8.45 -5.09
CA VAL A 133 14.62 -9.48 -4.39
C VAL A 133 15.33 -9.81 -3.07
N PHE A 134 14.60 -9.74 -1.96
CA PHE A 134 15.03 -10.35 -0.70
C PHE A 134 14.26 -11.67 -0.52
N PHE A 135 15.00 -12.77 -0.46
CA PHE A 135 14.51 -14.12 -0.14
C PHE A 135 14.36 -14.30 1.38
#